data_AF-A0A8J6W6F7-F1
#
_entry.id   AF-A0A8J6W6F7-F1
#
_cell.length_a   1.000
_cell.length_b   1.000
_cell.length_c   1.000
_cell.angle_alpha   90.00
_cell.angle_beta   90.00
_cell.angle_gamma   90.00
#
_symmetry.space_group_name_H-M   'P 1'
#
loop_
_entity.id
_entity.type
_entity.pdbx_description
1 polymer ?
#
loop_
_entity_poly.entity_id
_entity_poly.type
_entity_poly.pdbx_seq_one_letter_code
_entity_poly.pdbx_strand_id
1 'polypeptide(L)'
;MGFFDSEIVQQEAMQLFQDYQSLVQLGSGYGKFDREGKKMYIAQMEAMMERYHIFMKRFELSEDFQAQMTVEQLKTQLGQFGMTPDMMFQQMHQTLERMKAEIGT
;
A
#
# COMPACT_ATOMS: atom_id res chain seq x y z
N MET A 1 12.39 -24.12 0.58
CA MET A 1 11.57 -23.38 -0.39
C MET A 1 11.01 -22.20 0.37
N GLY A 2 11.69 -21.07 0.24
CA GLY A 2 11.33 -19.83 0.88
C GLY A 2 10.05 -19.26 0.27
N PHE A 3 9.31 -18.50 1.07
CA PHE A 3 8.13 -17.74 0.62
C PHE A 3 8.49 -16.80 -0.55
N PHE A 4 9.73 -16.30 -0.58
CA PHE A 4 10.26 -15.46 -1.66
C PHE A 4 10.92 -16.20 -2.80
N ASP A 5 11.19 -17.51 -2.67
CA ASP A 5 11.66 -18.32 -3.81
C ASP A 5 10.55 -18.50 -4.87
N SER A 6 9.31 -18.16 -4.53
CA SER A 6 8.18 -18.18 -5.45
C SER A 6 8.21 -16.97 -6.37
N GLU A 7 8.48 -17.20 -7.66
CA GLU A 7 8.38 -16.18 -8.71
C GLU A 7 7.02 -15.45 -8.68
N ILE A 8 5.96 -16.18 -8.31
CA ILE A 8 4.59 -15.63 -8.21
C ILE A 8 4.52 -14.57 -7.10
N VAL A 9 5.14 -14.82 -5.94
CA VAL A 9 5.15 -13.87 -4.81
C VAL A 9 5.99 -12.65 -5.16
N GLN A 10 7.13 -12.83 -5.84
CA GLN A 10 7.95 -11.71 -6.32
C GLN A 10 7.20 -10.85 -7.34
N GLN A 11 6.48 -11.47 -8.27
CA GLN A 11 5.64 -10.76 -9.24
C GLN A 11 4.49 -10.01 -8.56
N GLU A 12 3.81 -10.63 -7.59
CA GLU A 12 2.76 -9.99 -6.79
C GLU A 12 3.31 -8.74 -6.06
N ALA A 13 4.50 -8.86 -5.47
CA ALA A 13 5.20 -7.75 -4.82
C ALA A 13 5.45 -6.57 -5.79
N MET A 14 6.06 -6.87 -6.94
CA MET A 14 6.39 -5.86 -7.94
C MET A 14 5.15 -5.15 -8.47
N GLN A 15 4.10 -5.91 -8.79
CA GLN A 15 2.83 -5.36 -9.24
C GLN A 15 2.19 -4.47 -8.17
N LEU A 16 2.19 -4.90 -6.91
CA LEU A 16 1.62 -4.14 -5.81
C LEU A 16 2.31 -2.78 -5.63
N PHE A 17 3.64 -2.74 -5.70
CA PHE A 17 4.39 -1.47 -5.63
C PHE A 17 4.15 -0.57 -6.85
N GLN A 18 4.07 -1.14 -8.05
CA GLN A 18 3.76 -0.39 -9.27
C GLN A 18 2.35 0.20 -9.25
N ASP A 19 1.37 -0.59 -8.82
CA ASP A 19 -0.03 -0.17 -8.65
C ASP A 19 -0.11 0.98 -7.64
N TYR A 20 0.56 0.84 -6.49
CA TYR A 20 0.63 1.90 -5.48
C TYR A 20 1.22 3.20 -6.03
N GLN A 21 2.38 3.12 -6.69
CA GLN A 21 3.04 4.31 -7.25
C GLN A 21 2.16 4.99 -8.31
N SER A 22 1.50 4.21 -9.16
CA SER A 22 0.59 4.71 -10.19
C SER A 22 -0.62 5.41 -9.56
N LEU A 23 -1.20 4.83 -8.51
CA LEU A 23 -2.31 5.43 -7.79
C LEU A 23 -1.90 6.71 -7.05
N VAL A 24 -0.74 6.75 -6.39
CA VAL A 24 -0.22 7.97 -5.76
C VAL A 24 0.00 9.09 -6.78
N GLN A 25 0.56 8.75 -7.95
CA GLN A 25 0.71 9.71 -9.05
C GLN A 25 -0.64 10.21 -9.56
N LEU A 26 -1.61 9.32 -9.76
CA LEU A 26 -2.98 9.68 -10.13
C LEU A 26 -3.64 10.58 -9.08
N GLY A 27 -3.38 10.33 -7.79
CA GLY A 27 -3.88 11.09 -6.66
C GLY A 27 -3.44 12.55 -6.64
N SER A 28 -2.32 12.90 -7.29
CA SER A 28 -1.92 14.30 -7.48
C SER A 28 -2.98 15.12 -8.24
N GLY A 29 -3.79 14.46 -9.06
CA GLY A 29 -4.90 15.03 -9.80
C GLY A 29 -6.26 14.99 -9.07
N TYR A 30 -6.33 14.45 -7.85
CA TYR A 30 -7.60 14.18 -7.15
C TYR A 30 -8.54 15.39 -7.07
N GLY A 31 -7.99 16.58 -6.85
CA GLY A 31 -8.78 17.83 -6.78
C GLY A 31 -9.52 18.18 -8.08
N LYS A 32 -9.07 17.66 -9.23
CA LYS A 32 -9.68 17.88 -10.56
C LYS A 32 -10.70 16.81 -10.93
N PHE A 33 -10.79 15.72 -10.17
CA PHE A 33 -11.75 14.66 -10.45
C PHE A 33 -13.17 15.14 -10.16
N ASP A 34 -14.10 14.68 -10.98
CA ASP A 34 -15.52 14.77 -10.69
C ASP A 34 -15.89 13.82 -9.54
N ARG A 35 -17.12 13.90 -9.05
CA ARG A 35 -17.56 13.11 -7.89
C ARG A 35 -17.39 11.60 -8.10
N GLU A 36 -17.69 11.11 -9.29
CA GLU A 36 -17.57 9.68 -9.61
C GLU A 36 -16.10 9.26 -9.75
N GLY A 37 -15.25 10.10 -10.36
CA GLY A 37 -13.80 9.87 -10.40
C GLY A 37 -13.17 9.85 -9.01
N LYS A 38 -13.61 10.73 -8.11
CA LYS A 38 -13.18 10.72 -6.70
C LYS A 38 -13.57 9.43 -5.99
N LYS A 39 -14.82 8.98 -6.13
CA LYS A 39 -15.28 7.69 -5.57
C LYS A 39 -14.45 6.53 -6.08
N MET A 40 -14.22 6.46 -7.40
CA MET A 40 -13.45 5.38 -8.00
C MET A 40 -12.00 5.40 -7.51
N TYR A 41 -11.39 6.58 -7.42
CA TYR A 41 -10.04 6.72 -6.87
C TYR A 41 -9.95 6.22 -5.43
N ILE A 42 -10.88 6.63 -4.56
CA ILE A 42 -10.93 6.19 -3.15
C ILE A 42 -11.07 4.66 -3.08
N ALA A 43 -12.03 4.08 -3.82
CA ALA A 43 -12.24 2.63 -3.83
C ALA A 43 -11.00 1.87 -4.31
N GLN A 44 -10.31 2.36 -5.34
CA GLN A 44 -9.08 1.74 -5.84
C GLN A 44 -7.93 1.84 -4.83
N MET A 45 -7.83 2.97 -4.12
CA MET A 45 -6.87 3.13 -3.03
C MET A 45 -7.19 2.20 -1.86
N GLU A 46 -8.45 2.06 -1.45
CA GLU A 46 -8.85 1.13 -0.39
C GLU A 46 -8.53 -0.32 -0.76
N ALA A 47 -8.85 -0.76 -1.97
CA ALA A 47 -8.52 -2.10 -2.46
C ALA A 47 -7.01 -2.35 -2.52
N MET A 48 -6.22 -1.35 -2.93
CA MET A 48 -4.76 -1.44 -2.91
C MET A 48 -4.23 -1.56 -1.47
N MET A 49 -4.75 -0.77 -0.54
CA MET A 49 -4.37 -0.84 0.87
C MET A 49 -4.70 -2.21 1.47
N GLU A 50 -5.84 -2.80 1.14
CA GLU A 50 -6.20 -4.15 1.58
C GLU A 50 -5.21 -5.20 1.05
N ARG A 51 -4.87 -5.16 -0.24
CA ARG A 51 -3.84 -6.03 -0.84
C ARG A 51 -2.49 -5.86 -0.14
N TYR A 52 -2.08 -4.62 0.12
CA TYR A 52 -0.84 -4.31 0.84
C TYR A 52 -0.88 -4.86 2.26
N HIS A 53 -2.02 -4.80 2.95
CA HIS A 53 -2.14 -5.32 4.31
C HIS A 53 -1.99 -6.84 4.34
N ILE A 54 -2.70 -7.53 3.44
CA ILE A 54 -2.61 -8.98 3.29
C ILE A 54 -1.17 -9.39 2.96
N PHE A 55 -0.51 -8.69 2.05
CA PHE A 55 0.86 -8.95 1.66
C PHE A 55 1.83 -8.78 2.85
N MET A 56 1.73 -7.67 3.60
CA MET A 56 2.53 -7.47 4.82
C MET A 56 2.26 -8.53 5.89
N LYS A 57 1.01 -8.99 6.05
CA LYS A 57 0.68 -10.09 6.98
C LYS A 57 1.28 -11.42 6.55
N ARG A 58 1.25 -11.74 5.25
CA ARG A 58 1.91 -12.94 4.71
C ARG A 58 3.43 -12.89 4.92
N PHE A 59 4.01 -11.70 4.82
CA PHE A 59 5.43 -11.46 5.08
C PHE A 59 5.79 -11.65 6.56
N GLU A 60 5.01 -11.06 7.47
CA GLU A 60 5.22 -11.20 8.93
C GLU A 60 5.14 -12.65 9.40
N LEU A 61 4.27 -13.45 8.77
CA LEU A 61 4.09 -14.87 9.09
C LEU A 61 5.11 -15.78 8.39
N SER A 62 5.96 -15.24 7.53
CA SER A 62 6.96 -16.01 6.81
C SER A 62 8.19 -16.28 7.68
N GLU A 63 8.59 -17.55 7.78
CA GLU A 63 9.86 -17.97 8.41
C GLU A 63 11.06 -17.84 7.46
N ASP A 64 10.84 -17.32 6.24
CA ASP A 64 11.89 -17.13 5.24
C ASP A 64 12.82 -15.98 5.64
N PHE A 65 14.10 -16.29 5.77
CA PHE A 65 15.14 -15.31 6.09
C PHE A 65 15.19 -14.15 5.08
N GLN A 66 14.90 -14.41 3.79
CA GLN A 66 14.84 -13.34 2.78
C GLN A 66 13.64 -12.41 3.01
N ALA A 67 12.49 -12.94 3.45
CA ALA A 67 11.33 -12.13 3.82
C ALA A 67 11.64 -11.16 4.94
N GLN A 68 12.34 -11.65 5.97
CA GLN A 68 12.74 -10.85 7.11
C GLN A 68 13.67 -9.71 6.69
N MET A 69 14.64 -9.95 5.81
CA MET A 69 15.52 -8.88 5.31
C MET A 69 14.77 -7.82 4.48
N THR A 70 13.80 -8.21 3.65
CA THR A 70 13.00 -7.24 2.89
C THR A 70 12.15 -6.36 3.80
N VAL A 71 11.59 -6.93 4.87
CA VAL A 71 10.86 -6.16 5.90
C VAL A 71 11.78 -5.18 6.60
N GLU A 72 12.98 -5.61 7.00
CA GLU A 72 13.96 -4.73 7.64
C GLU A 72 14.44 -3.62 6.70
N GLN A 73 14.62 -3.89 5.41
CA GLN A 73 14.92 -2.86 4.41
C GLN A 73 13.78 -1.86 4.24
N LEU A 74 12.53 -2.33 4.15
CA LEU A 74 11.36 -1.48 4.04
C LEU A 74 11.21 -0.59 5.29
N LYS A 75 11.35 -1.17 6.49
CA LYS A 75 11.37 -0.43 7.76
C LYS A 75 12.50 0.60 7.79
N THR A 76 13.68 0.27 7.27
CA THR A 76 14.82 1.20 7.21
C THR A 76 14.50 2.38 6.30
N GLN A 77 13.93 2.14 5.12
CA GLN A 77 13.54 3.22 4.19
C GLN A 77 12.45 4.11 4.81
N LEU A 78 11.40 3.52 5.38
CA LEU A 78 10.34 4.28 6.03
C LEU A 78 10.85 5.04 7.27
N GLY A 79 11.77 4.43 8.02
CA GLY A 79 12.42 5.04 9.18
C GLY A 79 13.23 6.28 8.83
N GLN A 80 13.82 6.36 7.63
CA GLN A 80 14.47 7.59 7.15
C GLN A 80 13.48 8.76 6.98
N PHE A 81 12.21 8.45 6.71
CA PHE A 81 11.12 9.42 6.68
C PHE A 81 10.41 9.58 8.04
N GLY A 82 10.93 8.96 9.11
CA GLY A 82 10.34 9.01 10.45
C GLY A 82 9.01 8.26 10.58
N MET A 83 8.75 7.29 9.69
CA MET A 83 7.50 6.53 9.64
C MET A 83 7.75 5.03 9.85
N THR A 84 6.78 4.35 10.44
CA THR A 84 6.71 2.88 10.44
C THR A 84 5.69 2.41 9.40
N PRO A 85 5.74 1.14 8.94
CA PRO A 85 4.70 0.61 8.05
C PRO A 85 3.29 0.78 8.62
N ASP A 86 3.13 0.55 9.94
CA ASP A 86 1.85 0.70 10.62
C ASP A 86 1.36 2.16 10.63
N MET A 87 2.25 3.11 10.94
CA MET A 87 1.93 4.54 10.86
C MET A 87 1.53 4.98 9.45
N MET A 88 2.22 4.47 8.43
CA MET A 88 1.87 4.73 7.03
C MET A 88 0.46 4.23 6.72
N PHE A 89 0.11 3.02 7.15
CA PHE A 89 -1.24 2.47 7.01
C PHE A 89 -2.30 3.33 7.67
N GLN A 90 -2.07 3.71 8.94
CA GLN A 90 -3.00 4.54 9.70
C GLN A 90 -3.19 5.90 9.05
N GLN A 91 -2.11 6.52 8.58
CA GLN A 91 -2.16 7.82 7.91
C GLN A 91 -2.94 7.73 6.59
N MET A 92 -2.69 6.70 5.79
CA MET A 92 -3.42 6.47 4.54
C MET A 92 -4.91 6.23 4.79
N HIS A 93 -5.26 5.43 5.80
CA HIS A 93 -6.66 5.22 6.18
C HIS A 93 -7.32 6.55 6.57
N GLN A 94 -6.70 7.36 7.44
CA GLN A 94 -7.22 8.68 7.79
C GLN A 94 -7.38 9.61 6.59
N THR A 95 -6.46 9.56 5.63
CA THR A 95 -6.57 10.33 4.38
C THR A 95 -7.79 9.90 3.58
N LEU A 96 -8.02 8.59 3.43
CA LEU A 96 -9.17 8.06 2.70
C LEU A 96 -10.49 8.38 3.39
N GLU A 97 -10.56 8.31 4.73
CA GLU A 97 -11.75 8.74 5.50
C GLU A 97 -12.09 10.22 5.26
N ARG A 98 -11.08 11.10 5.19
CA ARG A 98 -11.30 12.52 4.86
C ARG A 98 -11.80 12.69 3.43
N MET A 99 -11.20 11.98 2.47
CA MET A 99 -11.62 12.02 1.06
C MET A 99 -13.07 11.55 0.90
N LYS A 100 -13.47 10.52 1.64
CA LYS A 100 -14.86 10.01 1.72
C LYS A 100 -15.82 11.05 2.28
N ALA A 101 -15.45 11.67 3.41
CA ALA A 101 -16.23 12.76 4.01
C ALA A 101 -16.43 13.95 3.05
N GLU A 102 -15.44 14.30 2.23
CA GLU A 102 -15.55 15.36 1.23
C GLU A 102 -16.61 15.10 0.15
N ILE A 103 -16.89 13.83 -0.17
CA ILE A 103 -17.84 13.43 -1.23
C ILE A 103 -19.20 12.94 -0.70
N GLY A 104 -19.35 12.91 0.63
CA GLY A 104 -20.58 12.53 1.33
C GLY A 104 -20.89 11.04 1.25
N THR A 105 -19.87 10.18 1.29
CA THR A 105 -19.95 8.71 1.38
C THR A 105 -19.12 8.24 2.55
#